data_AF-R7VYH0-F1
#
_entry.id   AF-R7VYH0-F1
#
_cell.length_a   1.000
_cell.length_b   1.000
_cell.length_c   1.000
_cell.angle_alpha   90.00
_cell.angle_beta   90.00
_cell.angle_gamma   90.00
#
_symmetry.space_group_name_H-M   'P 1'
#
loop_
_entity.id
_entity.type
_entity.pdbx_description
1 polymer ?
#
loop_
_entity_poly.entity_id
_entity_poly.type
_entity_poly.pdbx_seq_one_letter_code
_entity_poly.pdbx_strand_id
1 'polypeptide(L)' 'MDQFHHGQHVRLRSRELGTYLHADEDGQGVSLHHRRASMNAAWAPRRAAQLQPS' A
#
# COMPACT_ATOMS: atom_id res chain seq x y z
N MET A 1 -17.69 -3.53 -0.95
CA MET A 1 -16.28 -3.18 -1.21
C MET A 1 -16.25 -1.66 -1.31
N ASP A 2 -15.67 -0.98 -0.33
CA ASP A 2 -15.47 0.46 -0.40
C ASP A 2 -14.57 0.80 -1.60
N GLN A 3 -15.08 1.65 -2.49
CA GLN A 3 -14.31 2.11 -3.64
C GLN A 3 -13.32 3.15 -3.14
N PHE A 4 -12.02 2.86 -3.25
CA PHE A 4 -11.00 3.85 -2.95
C PHE A 4 -11.01 4.93 -4.04
N HIS A 5 -11.26 6.17 -3.64
CA HIS A 5 -11.26 7.30 -4.56
C HIS A 5 -9.84 7.61 -5.02
N HIS A 6 -9.69 8.08 -6.26
CA HIS A 6 -8.41 8.59 -6.76
C HIS A 6 -7.88 9.69 -5.83
N GLY A 7 -6.61 9.59 -5.43
CA GLY A 7 -5.98 10.54 -4.52
C GLY A 7 -6.10 10.19 -3.03
N GLN A 8 -6.83 9.12 -2.66
CA GLN A 8 -6.79 8.62 -1.29
C GLN A 8 -5.54 7.76 -1.06
N HIS A 9 -4.84 8.02 0.05
CA HIS A 9 -3.76 7.15 0.50
C HIS A 9 -4.29 6.15 1.52
N VAL A 10 -3.92 4.88 1.35
CA VAL A 10 -4.26 3.80 2.27
C VAL A 10 -3.01 3.30 3.00
N ARG A 11 -3.21 2.61 4.12
CA ARG A 11 -2.15 1.89 4.83
C ARG A 11 -2.53 0.42 4.89
N LEU A 12 -1.62 -0.43 4.43
CA LEU A 12 -1.82 -1.88 4.45
C LEU A 12 -1.29 -2.43 5.77
N ARG A 13 -2.15 -3.10 6.54
CA ARG A 13 -1.80 -3.70 7.83
C ARG A 13 -1.76 -5.22 7.71
N SER A 14 -0.64 -5.82 8.09
CA SER A 14 -0.56 -7.26 8.31
C SER A 14 -1.45 -7.62 9.50
N ARG A 15 -2.40 -8.52 9.29
CA ARG A 15 -3.32 -8.96 10.36
C ARG A 15 -2.63 -9.84 11.40
N GLU A 16 -1.67 -10.65 10.97
CA GLU A 16 -0.93 -11.58 11.84
C GLU A 16 0.06 -10.85 12.74
N LEU A 17 0.83 -9.92 12.17
CA LEU A 17 1.92 -9.23 12.88
C LEU A 17 1.50 -7.88 13.45
N GLY A 18 0.35 -7.36 13.05
CA GLY A 18 -0.10 -6.02 13.44
C GLY A 18 0.76 -4.88 12.90
N THR A 19 1.69 -5.18 11.99
CA THR A 19 2.61 -4.24 11.33
C THR A 19 2.00 -3.65 10.06
N TYR A 20 2.63 -2.62 9.51
CA TYR A 20 2.23 -1.92 8.31
C TYR A 20 3.27 -2.10 7.20
N LEU A 21 2.78 -2.20 5.96
CA LEU A 21 3.64 -2.26 4.79
C LEU A 21 4.25 -0.89 4.52
N HIS A 22 5.58 -0.84 4.47
CA HIS A 22 6.38 0.33 4.15
C HIS A 22 7.12 0.13 2.84
N ALA A 23 7.22 1.18 2.04
CA ALA A 23 8.23 1.27 1.01
C ALA A 23 9.60 1.52 1.66
N ASP A 24 10.62 0.82 1.16
CA ASP A 24 11.99 1.10 1.55
C ASP A 24 12.43 2.47 1.02
N GLU A 25 13.52 3.02 1.57
CA GLU A 25 13.98 4.38 1.25
C GLU A 25 14.36 4.56 -0.23
N ASP A 26 14.76 3.46 -0.88
CA ASP A 26 15.08 3.43 -2.31
C ASP A 26 13.84 3.29 -3.21
N GLY A 27 12.66 3.04 -2.62
CA GLY A 27 11.39 2.86 -3.32
C GLY A 27 11.29 1.57 -4.15
N GLN A 28 12.28 0.67 -4.06
CA GLN A 28 12.30 -0.59 -4.81
C GLN A 28 11.81 -1.76 -3.97
N GLY A 29 12.09 -1.74 -2.67
CA GLY A 29 11.72 -2.77 -1.72
C GLY A 29 10.47 -2.43 -0.89
N VAL A 30 9.96 -3.45 -0.23
CA VAL A 30 8.91 -3.32 0.79
C VAL A 30 9.27 -4.09 2.05
N SER A 31 9.05 -3.45 3.19
CA SER A 31 9.32 -4.01 4.51
C SER A 31 8.12 -3.82 5.45
N LEU A 32 8.09 -4.57 6.55
CA LEU A 32 7.03 -4.49 7.55
C LEU A 32 7.52 -3.73 8.79
N HIS A 33 6.79 -2.69 9.18
CA HIS A 33 7.13 -1.85 10.33
C HIS A 33 5.95 -1.67 11.28
N HIS A 34 6.22 -1.55 12.58
CA HIS A 34 5.17 -1.25 13.58
C HIS A 34 4.65 0.20 13.48
N ARG A 35 5.42 1.12 12.88
CA ARG A 35 5.13 2.55 12.90
C ARG A 35 4.11 2.96 11.84
N ARG A 36 2.87 3.21 12.27
CA ARG A 36 1.78 3.69 11.39
C ARG A 36 2.04 5.08 10.78
N ALA A 37 2.72 5.98 11.50
CA ALA A 37 2.88 7.38 11.12
C ALA A 37 4.14 7.63 10.29
N SER A 38 4.25 6.96 9.13
CA SER A 38 5.28 7.22 8.13
C SER A 38 4.63 7.53 6.78
N MET A 39 5.27 8.40 5.98
CA MET A 39 4.88 8.60 4.58
C MET A 39 5.13 7.35 3.75
N ASN A 40 6.18 6.58 4.07
CA ASN A 40 6.49 5.32 3.38
C ASN A 40 5.42 4.24 3.62
N ALA A 41 4.53 4.43 4.59
CA ALA A 41 3.40 3.55 4.86
C ALA A 41 2.15 3.91 4.02
N ALA A 42 2.19 5.03 3.28
CA ALA A 42 1.05 5.56 2.55
C ALA A 42 1.09 5.10 1.09
N TRP A 43 0.04 4.40 0.67
CA TRP A 43 -0.05 3.78 -0.65
C TRP A 43 -1.20 4.38 -1.44
N ALA A 44 -0.97 4.70 -2.71
CA ALA A 44 -2.03 5.09 -3.63
C ALA A 44 -2.62 3.84 -4.29
N PRO A 45 -3.92 3.56 -4.11
CA PRO A 45 -4.56 2.46 -4.80
C PRO A 45 -4.63 2.78 -6.29
N ARG A 46 -4.12 1.88 -7.12
CA ARG A 46 -4.24 1.95 -8.57
C ARG A 46 -5.08 0.78 -9.04
N ARG A 47 -6.06 1.06 -9.90
CA ARG A 47 -6.78 0.00 -10.60
C ARG A 47 -5.78 -0.72 -11.50
N ALA A 48 -5.68 -2.04 -11.34
CA ALA A 48 -4.87 -2.84 -12.25
C ALA A 48 -5.37 -2.60 -13.68
N ALA A 49 -4.45 -2.42 -14.62
CA ALA A 49 -4.82 -2.42 -16.03
C ALA A 49 -5.48 -3.77 -16.31
N GLN A 50 -6.75 -3.76 -16.72
CA GLN A 50 -7.38 -4.97 -17.23
C GLN A 50 -6.66 -5.29 -18.53
N LEU A 51 -5.77 -6.28 -18.48
CA LEU A 51 -5.24 -6.92 -19.67
C LEU A 51 -6.45 -7.53 -20.39
N GLN A 52 -6.89 -6.90 -21.48
CA GLN A 52 -7.88 -7.51 -22.35
C GLN A 52 -7.16 -8.63 -23.11
N PRO A 53 -7.61 -9.90 -22.98
CA PRO A 53 -7.09 -10.96 -23.82
C PRO A 53 -7.53 -10.70 -25.27
N SER A 54 -6.59 -10.83 -26.20
CA SER A 54 -6.78 -10.71 -27.65
C SER A 54 -7.68 -11.79 -28.23
#